data_AF-A0A357ZHP7-F1
#
_entry.id   AF-A0A357ZHP7-F1
#
_cell.length_a   1.000
_cell.length_b   1.000
_cell.length_c   1.000
_cell.angle_alpha   90.00
_cell.angle_beta   90.00
_cell.angle_gamma   90.00
#
_symmetry.space_group_name_H-M   'P 1'
#
loop_
_entity.id
_entity.type
_entity.pdbx_description
1 polymer ?
#
loop_
_entity_poly.entity_id
_entity_poly.type
_entity_poly.pdbx_seq_one_letter_code
_entity_poly.pdbx_strand_id
1 'polypeptide(L)'
;MPEDANTICGQMIQRLLRRENLSEAETRQMFHLILRGQPSDFQQGAFLAALTAKGETAAEIAGGWWAVDELDTVHPPIARPERLVDTCGTGMDSCKTFNISTIASVV
;
A
#
# COMPACT_ATOMS: atom_id res chain seq x y z
N MET A 1 -1.86 -12.44 25.84
CA MET A 1 -0.59 -12.07 25.18
C MET A 1 -0.95 -11.30 23.93
N PRO A 2 -0.20 -10.25 23.53
CA PRO A 2 -0.39 -9.65 22.22
C PRO A 2 -0.29 -10.77 21.16
N GLU A 3 -1.20 -10.79 20.18
CA GLU A 3 -1.07 -11.72 19.07
C GLU A 3 0.25 -11.46 18.32
N ASP A 4 0.96 -12.53 17.99
CA ASP A 4 2.19 -12.48 17.18
C ASP A 4 1.86 -11.95 15.78
N ALA A 5 2.68 -11.03 15.26
CA ALA A 5 2.52 -10.43 13.93
C ALA A 5 2.44 -11.50 12.83
N ASN A 6 3.15 -12.63 12.98
CA ASN A 6 3.08 -13.73 12.02
C ASN A 6 1.71 -14.45 12.05
N THR A 7 1.08 -14.51 13.22
CA THR A 7 -0.26 -15.10 13.38
C THR A 7 -1.31 -14.21 12.73
N ILE A 8 -1.25 -12.89 12.97
CA ILE A 8 -2.14 -11.91 12.36
C ILE A 8 -2.01 -11.97 10.82
N CYS A 9 -0.78 -11.93 10.31
CA CYS A 9 -0.52 -12.00 8.86
C CYS A 9 -1.09 -13.30 8.26
N GLY A 10 -0.86 -14.44 8.92
CA GLY A 10 -1.41 -15.73 8.49
C GLY A 10 -2.94 -15.74 8.42
N GLN A 11 -3.63 -15.17 9.41
CA GLN A 11 -5.09 -15.06 9.41
C GLN A 11 -5.60 -14.19 8.24
N MET A 12 -4.96 -13.04 8.00
CA MET A 12 -5.32 -12.15 6.89
C MET A 12 -5.10 -12.82 5.52
N ILE A 13 -3.99 -13.54 5.34
CA ILE A 13 -3.74 -14.34 4.14
C ILE A 13 -4.87 -15.36 3.92
N GLN A 14 -5.27 -16.10 4.97
CA GLN A 14 -6.35 -17.09 4.85
C GLN A 14 -7.68 -16.47 4.42
N ARG A 15 -8.01 -15.27 4.91
CA ARG A 15 -9.21 -14.53 4.49
C ARG A 15 -9.12 -14.10 3.03
N LEU A 16 -7.99 -13.54 2.62
CA LEU A 16 -7.75 -13.13 1.23
C LEU A 16 -7.85 -14.31 0.25
N LEU A 17 -7.29 -15.46 0.61
CA LEU A 17 -7.39 -16.70 -0.18
C LEU A 17 -8.84 -17.21 -0.31
N ARG A 18 -9.71 -16.90 0.65
CA ARG A 18 -11.16 -17.15 0.59
C ARG A 18 -11.94 -16.08 -0.16
N ARG A 19 -11.24 -15.11 -0.77
CA ARG A 19 -11.80 -13.93 -1.44
C ARG A 19 -12.63 -13.02 -0.52
N GLU A 20 -12.33 -13.05 0.76
CA GLU A 20 -12.92 -12.11 1.72
C GLU A 20 -12.15 -10.78 1.65
N ASN A 21 -12.88 -9.67 1.61
CA ASN A 21 -12.27 -8.36 1.66
C ASN A 21 -11.85 -8.02 3.10
N LEU A 22 -10.72 -7.34 3.22
CA LEU A 22 -10.31 -6.69 4.45
C LEU A 22 -10.90 -5.29 4.49
N SER A 23 -11.21 -4.82 5.70
CA SER A 23 -11.56 -3.42 5.91
C SER A 23 -10.32 -2.53 5.81
N GLU A 24 -10.53 -1.23 5.59
CA GLU A 24 -9.46 -0.23 5.58
C GLU A 24 -8.60 -0.28 6.86
N ALA A 25 -9.24 -0.44 8.02
CA ALA A 25 -8.54 -0.53 9.31
C ALA A 25 -7.67 -1.79 9.43
N GLU A 26 -8.18 -2.94 8.97
CA GLU A 26 -7.42 -4.20 8.96
C GLU A 26 -6.23 -4.11 8.00
N THR A 27 -6.44 -3.57 6.80
CA THR A 27 -5.35 -3.41 5.83
C THR A 27 -4.32 -2.42 6.33
N ARG A 28 -4.74 -1.29 6.91
CA ARG A 28 -3.83 -0.31 7.53
C ARG A 28 -3.00 -0.93 8.63
N GLN A 29 -3.63 -1.70 9.53
CA GLN A 29 -2.89 -2.42 10.58
C GLN A 29 -1.88 -3.40 9.97
N MET A 30 -2.27 -4.16 8.95
CA MET A 30 -1.39 -5.14 8.31
C MET A 30 -0.18 -4.46 7.65
N PHE A 31 -0.40 -3.36 6.92
CA PHE A 31 0.70 -2.60 6.31
C PHE A 31 1.60 -1.93 7.37
N HIS A 32 1.07 -1.50 8.52
CA HIS A 32 1.90 -1.06 9.66
C HIS A 32 2.88 -2.14 10.13
N LEU A 33 2.42 -3.40 10.22
CA LEU A 33 3.29 -4.53 10.59
C LEU A 33 4.35 -4.79 9.52
N ILE A 34 3.95 -4.77 8.23
CA ILE A 34 4.85 -4.99 7.08
C ILE A 34 5.94 -3.92 7.01
N LEU A 35 5.58 -2.63 7.08
CA LEU A 35 6.52 -1.51 7.00
C LEU A 35 7.52 -1.50 8.17
N ARG A 36 7.18 -2.12 9.30
CA ARG A 36 8.07 -2.32 10.45
C ARG A 36 8.88 -3.62 10.40
N GLY A 37 8.73 -4.42 9.34
CA GLY A 37 9.42 -5.70 9.17
C GLY A 37 9.06 -6.76 10.22
N GLN A 38 7.83 -6.72 10.76
CA GLN A 38 7.45 -7.61 11.87
C GLN A 38 7.03 -9.03 11.42
N PRO A 39 6.23 -9.21 10.34
CA PRO A 39 6.02 -10.53 9.76
C PRO A 39 7.28 -10.99 9.01
N SER A 40 7.50 -12.30 8.93
CA SER A 40 8.58 -12.85 8.09
C SER A 40 8.43 -12.45 6.62
N ASP A 41 9.56 -12.32 5.91
CA ASP A 41 9.58 -11.97 4.47
C ASP A 41 8.68 -12.90 3.63
N PHE A 42 8.65 -14.19 3.98
CA PHE A 42 7.77 -15.16 3.34
C PHE A 42 6.29 -14.79 3.49
N GLN A 43 5.86 -14.41 4.70
CA GLN A 43 4.48 -14.00 4.94
C GLN A 43 4.16 -12.63 4.35
N GLN A 44 5.10 -11.68 4.32
CA GLN A 44 4.90 -10.40 3.64
C GLN A 44 4.64 -10.62 2.13
N GLY A 45 5.48 -11.43 1.49
CA GLY A 45 5.28 -11.80 0.08
C GLY A 45 3.97 -12.55 -0.17
N ALA A 46 3.62 -13.50 0.71
CA ALA A 46 2.37 -14.25 0.62
C ALA A 46 1.13 -13.36 0.79
N PHE A 47 1.16 -12.39 1.70
CA PHE A 47 0.09 -11.42 1.89
C PHE A 47 -0.12 -10.57 0.64
N LEU A 48 0.95 -9.98 0.10
CA LEU A 48 0.88 -9.16 -1.11
C LEU A 48 0.37 -9.99 -2.31
N ALA A 49 0.88 -11.21 -2.50
CA ALA A 49 0.43 -12.09 -3.56
C ALA A 49 -1.04 -12.48 -3.42
N ALA A 50 -1.52 -12.78 -2.21
CA ALA A 50 -2.91 -13.13 -1.95
C ALA A 50 -3.84 -11.93 -2.19
N LEU A 51 -3.43 -10.73 -1.79
CA LEU A 51 -4.19 -9.49 -2.02
C LEU A 51 -4.33 -9.21 -3.52
N THR A 52 -3.22 -9.22 -4.27
CA THR A 52 -3.23 -9.05 -5.73
C THR A 52 -4.04 -10.14 -6.44
N ALA A 53 -3.90 -11.41 -6.03
CA ALA A 53 -4.63 -12.51 -6.66
C ALA A 53 -6.14 -12.47 -6.39
N LYS A 54 -6.57 -11.98 -5.23
CA LYS A 54 -7.98 -11.70 -4.93
C LYS A 54 -8.52 -10.56 -5.80
N GLY A 55 -7.67 -9.56 -6.07
CA GLY A 55 -8.05 -8.25 -6.57
C GLY A 55 -8.38 -7.33 -5.39
N GLU A 56 -7.55 -6.32 -5.18
CA GLU A 56 -7.73 -5.32 -4.13
C GLU A 56 -8.98 -4.46 -4.35
N THR A 57 -9.60 -4.07 -3.23
CA THR A 57 -10.70 -3.11 -3.18
C THR A 57 -10.18 -1.71 -2.84
N ALA A 58 -10.98 -0.68 -3.10
CA ALA A 58 -10.61 0.70 -2.77
C ALA A 58 -10.29 0.88 -1.27
N ALA A 59 -11.01 0.20 -0.38
CA ALA A 59 -10.76 0.26 1.06
C ALA A 59 -9.41 -0.39 1.45
N GLU A 60 -9.04 -1.49 0.80
CA GLU A 60 -7.75 -2.15 1.03
C GLU A 60 -6.59 -1.27 0.52
N ILE A 61 -6.73 -0.67 -0.66
CA ILE A 61 -5.74 0.30 -1.18
C ILE A 61 -5.60 1.50 -0.23
N ALA A 62 -6.72 2.08 0.20
CA ALA A 62 -6.72 3.22 1.12
C ALA A 62 -6.05 2.87 2.46
N GLY A 63 -6.30 1.68 2.99
CA GLY A 63 -5.67 1.23 4.23
C GLY A 63 -4.15 1.10 4.10
N GLY A 64 -3.68 0.52 2.98
CA GLY A 64 -2.25 0.46 2.68
C GLY A 64 -1.62 1.85 2.54
N TRP A 65 -2.31 2.77 1.85
CA TRP A 65 -1.86 4.15 1.70
C TRP A 65 -1.75 4.88 3.04
N TRP A 66 -2.74 4.77 3.93
CA TRP A 66 -2.67 5.40 5.27
C TRP A 66 -1.48 4.91 6.10
N ALA A 67 -1.12 3.64 6.01
CA ALA A 67 0.04 3.13 6.71
C ALA A 67 1.37 3.74 6.20
N VAL A 68 1.48 3.96 4.89
CA VAL A 68 2.64 4.64 4.27
C VAL A 68 2.65 6.13 4.63
N ASP A 69 1.50 6.79 4.58
CA ASP A 69 1.32 8.20 4.99
C ASP A 69 1.83 8.42 6.42
N GLU A 70 1.45 7.52 7.33
CA GLU A 70 1.77 7.64 8.76
C GLU A 70 3.20 7.27 9.15
N LEU A 71 3.84 6.37 8.42
CA LEU A 71 5.14 5.81 8.82
C LEU A 71 6.30 6.27 7.95
N ASP A 72 6.04 6.63 6.69
CA ASP A 72 7.10 6.83 5.69
C ASP A 72 6.86 8.06 4.79
N THR A 73 5.88 8.91 5.12
CA THR A 73 5.61 10.13 4.37
C THR A 73 5.96 11.38 5.18
N VAL A 74 6.68 12.30 4.52
CA VAL A 74 6.98 13.61 5.07
C VAL A 74 6.02 14.62 4.47
N HIS A 75 5.38 15.44 5.33
CA HIS A 75 4.51 16.53 4.91
C HIS A 75 5.24 17.88 5.04
N PRO A 76 5.95 18.34 4.00
CA PRO A 76 6.61 19.64 4.05
C PRO A 76 5.57 20.78 4.10
N PRO A 77 5.90 21.94 4.71
CA PRO A 77 5.03 23.11 4.64
C PRO A 77 4.97 23.65 3.21
N ILE A 78 3.77 23.87 2.71
CA ILE A 78 3.53 24.33 1.33
C ILE A 78 2.83 25.69 1.38
N ALA A 79 3.42 26.70 0.73
CA ALA A 79 2.94 28.08 0.82
C ALA A 79 1.61 28.33 0.09
N ARG A 80 1.30 27.55 -0.97
CA ARG A 80 0.09 27.66 -1.79
C ARG A 80 -0.47 26.27 -2.13
N PRO A 81 -0.97 25.51 -1.14
CA PRO A 81 -1.40 24.13 -1.34
C PRO A 81 -2.57 24.02 -2.33
N GLU A 82 -3.38 25.07 -2.47
CA GLU A 82 -4.51 25.12 -3.40
C GLU A 82 -4.10 25.14 -4.88
N ARG A 83 -2.81 25.40 -5.17
CA ARG A 83 -2.23 25.38 -6.51
C ARG A 83 -1.31 24.19 -6.74
N LEU A 84 -1.17 23.32 -5.74
CA LEU A 84 -0.32 22.15 -5.84
C LEU A 84 -1.08 21.03 -6.55
N VAL A 85 -0.40 20.42 -7.52
CA VAL A 85 -0.84 19.20 -8.18
C VAL A 85 0.32 18.22 -8.17
N ASP A 86 0.01 16.93 -8.04
CA ASP A 86 0.97 15.86 -8.26
C ASP A 86 0.68 15.16 -9.60
N THR A 87 1.74 14.79 -10.31
CA THR A 87 1.67 14.06 -11.57
C THR A 87 2.45 12.76 -11.43
N CYS A 88 1.78 11.70 -11.02
CA CYS A 88 2.37 10.37 -10.85
C CYS A 88 1.57 9.31 -11.61
N GLY A 89 2.20 8.15 -11.83
CA GLY A 89 1.58 7.00 -12.47
C GLY A 89 2.22 5.73 -11.94
N THR A 90 1.45 4.63 -11.92
CA THR A 90 1.92 3.31 -11.46
C THR A 90 3.03 2.75 -12.35
N GLY A 91 3.15 3.26 -13.57
CA GLY A 91 4.05 2.72 -14.59
C GLY A 91 3.60 1.33 -15.06
N MET A 92 4.56 0.51 -15.47
CA MET A 92 4.36 -0.86 -15.98
C MET A 92 3.65 -0.93 -17.35
N ASP A 93 3.60 0.18 -18.07
CA ASP A 93 3.13 0.18 -19.45
C ASP A 93 4.01 -0.72 -20.33
N SER A 94 3.38 -1.43 -21.26
CA SER A 94 4.07 -2.30 -22.22
C SER A 94 4.92 -1.53 -23.25
N CYS A 95 4.67 -0.22 -23.37
CA CYS A 95 5.45 0.69 -24.20
C CYS A 95 6.50 1.40 -23.35
N LYS A 96 7.75 1.37 -23.81
CA LYS A 96 8.81 2.21 -23.23
C LYS A 96 8.55 3.68 -23.55
N THR A 97 7.86 4.36 -22.66
CA THR A 97 7.78 5.82 -22.67
C THR A 97 9.06 6.39 -22.05
N PHE A 98 9.53 7.54 -22.53
CA PHE A 98 10.46 8.35 -21.75
C PHE A 98 9.74 8.88 -20.49
N ASN A 99 10.44 9.59 -19.60
CA ASN A 99 9.88 10.10 -18.34
C ASN A 99 8.86 11.24 -18.58
N ILE A 100 7.67 10.89 -19.09
CA ILE A 100 6.62 11.84 -19.49
C ILE A 100 6.16 12.67 -18.30
N SER A 101 5.88 12.05 -17.14
CA SER A 101 5.46 12.76 -15.93
C SER A 101 6.49 13.80 -15.47
N THR A 102 7.79 13.50 -15.61
CA THR A 102 8.86 14.45 -15.30
C THR A 102 8.80 15.68 -16.20
N ILE A 103 8.61 15.50 -17.51
CA ILE A 103 8.49 16.63 -18.43
C ILE A 103 7.19 17.39 -18.18
N ALA A 104 6.09 16.68 -17.92
CA ALA A 104 4.79 17.28 -17.58
C ALA A 104 4.83 18.15 -16.32
N SER A 105 5.70 17.84 -15.35
CA SER A 105 5.84 18.64 -14.13
C SER A 105 6.45 20.04 -14.34
N VAL A 106 7.04 20.31 -15.51
CA VAL A 106 7.72 21.58 -15.83
C VAL A 106 6.86 22.48 -16.74
N VAL A 107 5.82 21.94 -17.38
CA VAL A 107 4.96 22.64 -18.35
C VAL A 107 3.69 23.14 -17.65
#